data_AF-A0A1E3IRP4-F1
#
_entry.id   AF-A0A1E3IRP4-F1
#
_cell.length_a   1.000
_cell.length_b   1.000
_cell.length_c   1.000
_cell.angle_alpha   90.00
_cell.angle_beta   90.00
_cell.angle_gamma   90.00
#
_symmetry.space_group_name_H-M   'P 1'
#
loop_
_entity.id
_entity.type
_entity.pdbx_description
1 polymer ?
#
loop_
_entity_poly.entity_id
_entity_poly.type
_entity_poly.pdbx_seq_one_letter_code
_entity_poly.pdbx_strand_id
1 'polypeptide(L)'
;MTAEISSNVHQLSAKTPASRSTINVQNSILLEEKLQALQKEAQSLRADLGDKDPNKIVQKHIELLHTYNEIKDGTQSLIGRYALMTNRTIKDVHEELELPLTD
;
A
#
# COMPACT_ATOMS: atom_id res chain seq x y z
N MET A 1 2.46 50.83 36.59
CA MET A 1 2.41 50.13 35.29
C MET A 1 2.03 48.69 35.59
N THR A 2 0.73 48.48 35.87
CA THR A 2 0.16 47.22 36.37
C THR A 2 -0.70 46.58 35.30
N ALA A 3 -0.53 45.27 35.15
CA ALA A 3 -1.29 44.39 34.28
C ALA A 3 -2.58 43.91 34.97
N GLU A 4 -3.71 43.87 34.24
CA GLU A 4 -4.91 43.04 34.44
C GLU A 4 -5.56 42.90 33.04
N ILE A 5 -5.54 41.75 32.36
CA ILE A 5 -6.40 40.55 32.45
C ILE A 5 -7.87 40.80 32.01
N SER A 6 -8.27 40.02 30.99
CA SER A 6 -9.63 39.64 30.58
C SER A 6 -10.70 40.71 30.38
N SER A 7 -11.04 40.93 29.12
CA SER A 7 -12.37 40.55 28.61
C SER A 7 -12.45 40.95 27.15
N ASN A 8 -12.42 39.97 26.24
CA ASN A 8 -13.09 40.17 24.96
C ASN A 8 -13.68 38.87 24.44
N VAL A 9 -14.40 38.19 25.35
CA VAL A 9 -15.50 37.29 24.98
C VAL A 9 -16.69 38.16 24.57
N HIS A 10 -16.55 38.90 23.47
CA HIS A 10 -17.66 39.55 22.79
C HIS A 10 -17.14 40.11 21.49
N GLN A 11 -17.25 39.33 20.40
CA GLN A 11 -17.80 39.77 19.11
C GLN A 11 -18.28 38.53 18.34
N LEU A 12 -19.29 37.84 18.90
CA LEU A 12 -20.30 37.22 18.05
C LEU A 12 -21.25 38.34 17.61
N SER A 13 -21.05 38.92 16.42
CA SER A 13 -22.17 39.42 15.62
C SER A 13 -21.72 39.79 14.21
N ALA A 14 -22.53 39.36 13.24
CA ALA A 14 -22.58 39.85 11.86
C ALA A 14 -21.40 39.52 10.90
N LYS A 15 -21.28 38.25 10.49
CA LYS A 15 -20.87 37.93 9.11
C LYS A 15 -22.04 37.30 8.36
N THR A 16 -22.60 38.12 7.48
CA THR A 16 -23.61 37.92 6.44
C THR A 16 -23.83 36.45 5.98
N PRO A 17 -25.09 35.96 5.88
CA PRO A 17 -25.40 34.58 5.47
C PRO A 17 -24.92 34.24 4.04
N ALA A 18 -24.68 35.25 3.19
CA ALA A 18 -24.27 35.09 1.80
C ALA A 18 -22.83 34.59 1.61
N SER A 19 -21.93 34.78 2.59
CA SER A 19 -20.53 34.37 2.46
C SER A 19 -20.29 32.91 2.89
N ARG A 20 -21.14 32.39 3.78
CA ARG A 20 -21.10 30.99 4.22
C ARG A 20 -21.71 30.05 3.18
N SER A 21 -22.71 30.51 2.43
CA SER A 21 -23.31 29.75 1.33
C SER A 21 -22.36 29.62 0.13
N THR A 22 -21.62 30.69 -0.22
CA THR A 22 -20.62 30.64 -1.30
C THR A 22 -19.45 29.71 -0.98
N ILE A 23 -18.96 29.71 0.26
CA ILE A 23 -17.90 28.78 0.69
C ILE A 23 -18.40 27.32 0.65
N ASN A 24 -19.65 27.07 1.06
CA ASN A 24 -20.23 25.72 0.97
C ASN A 24 -20.43 25.24 -0.47
N VAL A 25 -20.84 26.13 -1.38
CA VAL A 25 -20.99 25.82 -2.81
C VAL A 25 -19.63 25.58 -3.46
N GLN A 26 -18.61 26.38 -3.13
CA GLN A 26 -17.26 26.18 -3.66
C GLN A 26 -16.65 24.85 -3.17
N ASN A 27 -16.87 24.49 -1.91
CA ASN A 27 -16.43 23.22 -1.35
C ASN A 27 -17.15 22.02 -1.98
N SER A 28 -18.45 22.14 -2.27
CA SER A 28 -19.19 21.06 -2.94
C SER A 28 -18.73 20.86 -4.39
N ILE A 29 -18.45 21.94 -5.13
CA ILE A 29 -17.92 21.87 -6.50
C ILE A 29 -16.55 21.18 -6.51
N LEU A 30 -15.64 21.57 -5.61
CA LEU A 30 -14.31 20.97 -5.51
C LEU A 30 -14.37 19.49 -5.09
N LEU A 31 -15.34 19.13 -4.25
CA LEU A 31 -15.58 17.74 -3.86
C LEU A 31 -16.14 16.91 -5.04
N GLU A 32 -17.04 17.48 -5.83
CA GLU A 32 -17.60 16.87 -7.04
C GLU A 32 -16.51 16.63 -8.10
N GLU A 33 -15.63 17.62 -8.32
CA GLU A 33 -14.49 17.51 -9.22
C GLU A 33 -13.52 16.42 -8.79
N LYS A 34 -13.23 16.31 -7.48
CA LYS A 34 -12.42 15.22 -6.93
C LYS A 34 -13.09 13.87 -7.09
N LEU A 35 -14.40 13.78 -6.83
CA LEU A 35 -15.16 12.54 -7.03
C LEU A 35 -15.11 12.07 -8.48
N GLN A 36 -15.30 12.99 -9.43
CA GLN A 36 -15.23 12.68 -10.86
C GLN A 36 -13.82 12.24 -11.28
N ALA A 37 -12.78 12.90 -10.77
CA ALA A 37 -11.39 12.51 -11.03
C ALA A 37 -11.09 11.10 -10.52
N LEU A 38 -11.46 10.80 -9.26
CA LEU A 38 -11.28 9.48 -8.66
C LEU A 38 -12.11 8.41 -9.39
N GLN A 39 -13.32 8.74 -9.82
CA GLN A 39 -14.17 7.81 -10.55
C GLN A 39 -13.62 7.48 -11.95
N LYS A 40 -13.02 8.47 -12.63
CA LYS A 40 -12.36 8.28 -13.92
C LYS A 40 -11.10 7.43 -13.79
N GLU A 41 -10.31 7.66 -12.74
CA GLU A 41 -9.12 6.85 -12.44
C GLU A 41 -9.52 5.40 -12.11
N ALA A 42 -10.56 5.20 -11.30
CA ALA A 42 -11.09 3.87 -11.00
C ALA A 42 -11.64 3.15 -12.24
N GLN A 43 -12.26 3.88 -13.18
CA GLN A 43 -12.69 3.31 -14.46
C GLN A 43 -11.52 2.92 -15.36
N SER A 44 -10.47 3.76 -15.44
CA SER A 44 -9.26 3.43 -16.20
C SER A 44 -8.59 2.17 -15.64
N LEU A 45 -8.42 2.09 -14.32
CA LEU A 45 -7.85 0.93 -13.63
C LEU A 45 -8.69 -0.34 -13.84
N ARG A 46 -10.02 -0.22 -13.86
CA ARG A 46 -10.93 -1.35 -14.17
C ARG A 46 -10.83 -1.78 -15.63
N ALA A 47 -10.66 -0.85 -16.57
CA ALA A 47 -10.46 -1.16 -17.97
C ALA A 47 -9.13 -1.90 -18.20
N ASP A 48 -8.06 -1.46 -17.54
CA ASP A 48 -6.74 -2.08 -17.62
C ASP A 48 -6.72 -3.50 -17.00
N LEU A 49 -7.52 -3.73 -15.95
CA LEU A 49 -7.68 -5.06 -15.36
C LEU A 49 -8.58 -6.01 -16.17
N GLY A 50 -9.40 -5.46 -17.07
CA GLY A 50 -10.40 -6.21 -17.83
C GLY A 50 -11.45 -6.89 -16.94
N ASP A 51 -11.89 -8.08 -17.34
CA ASP A 51 -12.94 -8.86 -16.64
C ASP A 51 -12.39 -9.74 -15.50
N LYS A 52 -11.17 -9.45 -15.02
CA LYS A 52 -10.51 -10.23 -13.97
C LYS A 52 -10.71 -9.55 -12.62
N ASP A 53 -11.10 -10.35 -11.63
CA ASP A 53 -11.23 -9.89 -10.25
C ASP A 53 -9.84 -9.52 -9.68
N PRO A 54 -9.58 -8.23 -9.35
CA PRO A 54 -8.32 -7.78 -8.79
C PRO A 54 -7.91 -8.56 -7.55
N ASN A 55 -8.88 -8.87 -6.68
CA ASN A 55 -8.61 -9.55 -5.42
C ASN A 55 -8.14 -10.98 -5.68
N LYS A 56 -8.72 -11.67 -6.67
CA LYS A 56 -8.27 -13.03 -7.04
C LYS A 56 -6.87 -13.03 -7.65
N ILE A 57 -6.52 -12.01 -8.44
CA ILE A 57 -5.16 -11.89 -8.99
C ILE A 57 -4.14 -11.72 -7.87
N VAL A 58 -4.39 -10.78 -6.96
CA VAL A 58 -3.50 -10.51 -5.83
C VAL A 58 -3.40 -11.74 -4.93
N GLN A 59 -4.53 -12.36 -4.59
CA GLN A 59 -4.57 -13.56 -3.76
C GLN A 59 -3.77 -14.71 -4.40
N LYS A 60 -3.93 -14.96 -5.70
CA LYS A 60 -3.13 -15.96 -6.42
C LYS A 60 -1.65 -15.65 -6.37
N HIS A 61 -1.26 -14.38 -6.49
CA HIS A 61 0.14 -14.00 -6.42
C HIS A 61 0.73 -14.17 -5.02
N ILE A 62 -0.04 -13.85 -3.97
CA ILE A 62 0.32 -14.10 -2.58
C ILE A 62 0.54 -15.60 -2.34
N GLU A 63 -0.37 -16.44 -2.82
CA GLU A 63 -0.26 -17.90 -2.70
C GLU A 63 0.99 -18.43 -3.41
N LEU A 64 1.25 -17.98 -4.65
CA LEU A 64 2.45 -18.37 -5.39
C LEU A 64 3.74 -17.96 -4.67
N LEU A 65 3.78 -16.75 -4.09
CA LEU A 65 4.94 -16.29 -3.33
C LEU A 65 5.16 -17.12 -2.06
N HIS A 66 4.10 -17.44 -1.33
CA HIS A 66 4.20 -18.31 -0.16
C HIS A 66 4.69 -19.70 -0.52
N THR A 67 4.09 -20.33 -1.55
CA THR A 67 4.51 -21.65 -2.02
C THR A 67 5.97 -21.65 -2.48
N TYR A 68 6.39 -20.62 -3.22
CA TYR A 68 7.78 -20.48 -3.64
C TYR A 68 8.73 -20.37 -2.43
N ASN A 69 8.42 -19.51 -1.46
CA ASN A 69 9.25 -19.34 -0.26
C ASN A 69 9.34 -20.64 0.55
N GLU A 70 8.22 -21.34 0.75
CA GLU A 70 8.20 -22.62 1.47
C GLU A 70 9.06 -23.69 0.79
N ILE A 71 8.95 -23.83 -0.53
CA ILE A 71 9.76 -24.77 -1.31
C ILE A 71 11.25 -24.39 -1.25
N LYS A 72 11.56 -23.10 -1.38
CA LYS A 72 12.93 -22.58 -1.29
C LYS A 72 13.54 -22.86 0.07
N ASP A 73 12.83 -22.56 1.14
CA ASP A 73 13.28 -22.77 2.52
C ASP A 73 13.47 -24.26 2.82
N GLY A 74 12.54 -25.11 2.37
CA GLY A 74 12.66 -26.55 2.44
C GLY A 74 13.91 -27.05 1.73
N THR A 75 14.11 -26.62 0.48
CA THR A 75 15.27 -26.99 -0.34
C THR A 75 16.59 -26.57 0.31
N GLN A 76 16.67 -25.33 0.81
CA GLN A 76 17.85 -24.82 1.52
C GLN A 76 18.13 -25.61 2.81
N SER A 77 17.09 -26.03 3.53
CA SER A 77 17.24 -26.90 4.70
C SER A 77 17.83 -28.27 4.34
N LEU A 78 17.37 -28.87 3.23
CA LEU A 78 17.91 -30.13 2.73
C LEU A 78 19.37 -29.98 2.29
N ILE A 79 19.68 -28.93 1.52
CA ILE A 79 21.05 -28.62 1.08
C ILE A 79 21.98 -28.45 2.29
N GLY A 80 21.54 -27.71 3.31
CA GLY A 80 22.31 -27.53 4.54
C GLY A 80 22.61 -28.85 5.26
N ARG A 81 21.62 -29.76 5.35
CA ARG A 81 21.83 -31.10 5.94
C ARG A 81 22.77 -31.96 5.10
N TYR A 82 22.61 -31.94 3.78
CA TYR A 82 23.48 -32.68 2.87
C TYR A 82 24.94 -32.21 2.99
N ALA A 83 25.16 -30.89 2.95
CA ALA A 83 26.48 -30.28 3.14
C ALA A 83 27.15 -30.74 4.43
N LEU A 84 26.41 -30.77 5.55
CA LEU A 84 26.89 -31.28 6.84
C LEU A 84 27.25 -32.76 6.78
N MET A 85 26.43 -33.61 6.15
CA MET A 85 26.70 -35.05 6.03
C MET A 85 27.94 -35.33 5.18
N THR A 86 28.21 -34.50 4.18
CA THR A 86 29.36 -34.66 3.27
C THR A 86 30.59 -33.87 3.70
N ASN A 87 30.56 -33.16 4.83
CA ASN A 87 31.61 -32.20 5.23
C ASN A 87 31.99 -31.20 4.12
N ARG A 88 31.01 -30.74 3.36
CA ARG A 88 31.17 -29.75 2.28
C ARG A 88 30.50 -28.44 2.70
N THR A 89 30.86 -27.34 2.06
CA THR A 89 30.14 -26.08 2.26
C THR A 89 28.85 -26.08 1.45
N ILE A 90 27.88 -25.25 1.84
CA ILE A 90 26.65 -25.04 1.08
C ILE A 90 26.96 -24.59 -0.36
N LYS A 91 28.01 -23.79 -0.54
CA LYS A 91 28.45 -23.33 -1.87
C LYS A 91 28.90 -24.48 -2.76
N ASP A 92 29.70 -25.40 -2.22
CA ASP A 92 30.18 -26.57 -2.98
C ASP A 92 29.02 -27.46 -3.41
N VAL A 93 27.99 -27.62 -2.56
CA VAL A 93 26.78 -28.38 -2.88
C VAL A 93 25.94 -27.67 -3.95
N HIS A 94 25.84 -26.34 -3.88
CA HIS A 94 25.17 -25.55 -4.92
C HIS A 94 25.88 -25.69 -6.27
N GLU A 95 27.21 -25.64 -6.29
CA GLU A 95 28.01 -25.86 -7.51
C GLU A 95 27.88 -27.29 -8.03
N GLU A 96 27.89 -28.30 -7.15
CA GLU A 96 27.70 -29.72 -7.50
C GLU A 96 26.32 -30.00 -8.12
N LEU A 97 25.27 -29.34 -7.61
CA LEU A 97 23.90 -29.52 -8.08
C LEU A 97 23.52 -28.55 -9.22
N GLU A 98 24.46 -27.74 -9.70
CA GLU A 98 24.25 -26.70 -10.71
C GLU A 98 23.12 -25.71 -10.33
N LEU A 99 22.98 -25.45 -9.03
CA LEU A 99 21.97 -24.54 -8.48
C LEU A 99 22.56 -23.15 -8.28
N PRO A 100 21.93 -22.08 -8.79
CA PRO A 100 22.41 -20.73 -8.56
C PRO A 100 22.42 -20.40 -7.06
N LEU A 101 23.47 -19.72 -6.59
CA LEU A 101 23.58 -19.29 -5.19
C LEU A 101 22.64 -18.14 -4.83
N THR A 102 22.08 -17.47 -5.84
CA THR A 102 21.13 -16.36 -5.72
C THR A 102 19.98 -16.60 -6.68
N ASP A 103 18.75 -16.46 -6.19
CA ASP A 103 17.57 -16.26 -7.04
C ASP A 103 17.55 -14.84 -7.61
#